data_AF-A0A537EW24-F1
#
_entry.id   AF-A0A537EW24-F1
#
_cell.length_a   1.000
_cell.length_b   1.000
_cell.length_c   1.000
_cell.angle_alpha   90.00
_cell.angle_beta   90.00
_cell.angle_gamma   90.00
#
_symmetry.space_group_name_H-M   'P 1'
#
loop_
_entity.id
_entity.type
_entity.pdbx_description
1 polymer ?
#
loop_
_entity_poly.entity_id
_entity_poly.type
_entity_poly.pdbx_seq_one_letter_code
_entity_poly.pdbx_strand_id
1 'polypeptide(L)'
;MTSKSSLYSLARLFLIIGGLVLILGAVLEVAGGLRGLFDLTFRIPSLDFLTGLVIAIIAGVVAFVGAGQIKNPALNIILLILGYLAWGIGGILIILGAFIALVTRFVKI
;
A
#
# COMPACT_ATOMS: atom_id res chain seq x y z
N MET A 1 23.44 -14.63 1.05
CA MET A 1 22.78 -14.58 2.37
C MET A 1 22.11 -13.23 2.51
N THR A 2 20.80 -13.16 2.29
CA THR A 2 20.02 -11.93 2.53
C THR A 2 19.83 -11.76 4.02
N SER A 3 20.40 -10.71 4.60
CA SER A 3 20.16 -10.40 6.01
C SER A 3 18.71 -9.96 6.21
N LYS A 4 18.13 -10.25 7.38
CA LYS A 4 16.80 -9.76 7.77
C LYS A 4 16.67 -8.23 7.61
N SER A 5 17.76 -7.49 7.83
CA SER A 5 17.80 -6.04 7.64
C SER A 5 17.58 -5.61 6.19
N SER A 6 18.12 -6.35 5.22
CA SER A 6 17.94 -6.07 3.79
C SER A 6 16.48 -6.29 3.36
N LEU A 7 15.86 -7.38 3.84
CA LEU A 7 14.45 -7.68 3.55
C LEU A 7 13.50 -6.65 4.17
N TYR A 8 13.75 -6.18 5.39
CA TYR A 8 12.97 -5.09 5.97
C TYR A 8 13.14 -3.77 5.21
N SER A 9 14.34 -3.47 4.71
CA SER A 9 14.57 -2.30 3.87
C SER A 9 13.78 -2.39 2.55
N LEU A 10 13.79 -3.56 1.92
CA LEU A 10 13.01 -3.83 0.70
C LEU A 10 11.50 -3.71 0.94
N ALA A 11 10.99 -4.32 2.02
CA ALA A 11 9.61 -4.17 2.44
C ALA A 11 9.22 -2.70 2.64
N ARG A 12 10.11 -1.92 3.25
CA ARG A 12 9.91 -0.49 3.49
C ARG A 12 9.83 0.29 2.20
N LEU A 13 10.70 -0.01 1.25
CA LEU A 13 10.68 0.62 -0.07
C LEU A 13 9.35 0.35 -0.78
N PHE A 14 8.88 -0.90 -0.76
CA PHE A 14 7.59 -1.26 -1.36
C PHE A 14 6.41 -0.52 -0.72
N LEU A 15 6.38 -0.40 0.62
CA LEU A 15 5.33 0.37 1.30
C LEU A 15 5.37 1.86 0.95
N ILE A 16 6.57 2.46 0.86
CA ILE A 16 6.73 3.87 0.51
C ILE A 16 6.26 4.13 -0.92
N ILE A 17 6.73 3.32 -1.88
CA ILE A 17 6.36 3.46 -3.29
C ILE A 17 4.86 3.19 -3.46
N GLY A 18 4.34 2.11 -2.85
CA GLY A 18 2.93 1.78 -2.90
C GLY A 18 2.05 2.89 -2.33
N GLY A 19 2.41 3.45 -1.17
CA GLY A 19 1.70 4.57 -0.57
C GLY A 19 1.73 5.83 -1.42
N LEU A 20 2.89 6.17 -2.00
CA LEU A 20 3.01 7.30 -2.95
C LEU A 20 2.13 7.10 -4.19
N VAL A 21 2.14 5.90 -4.77
CA VAL A 21 1.30 5.58 -5.93
C VAL A 21 -0.18 5.73 -5.61
N LEU A 22 -0.63 5.30 -4.43
CA LEU A 22 -2.02 5.49 -4.00
C LEU A 22 -2.39 6.97 -3.87
N ILE A 23 -1.54 7.76 -3.20
CA ILE A 23 -1.79 9.20 -2.99
C ILE A 23 -1.80 9.95 -4.32
N LEU A 24 -0.77 9.73 -5.15
CA LEU A 24 -0.68 10.37 -6.46
C LEU A 24 -1.83 9.96 -7.38
N GLY A 25 -2.20 8.68 -7.38
CA GLY A 25 -3.36 8.18 -8.12
C GLY A 25 -4.64 8.90 -7.73
N ALA A 26 -4.91 9.01 -6.42
CA ALA A 26 -6.07 9.74 -5.90
C ALA A 26 -6.05 11.22 -6.29
N VAL A 27 -4.92 11.91 -6.15
CA VAL A 27 -4.78 13.34 -6.50
C VAL A 27 -4.97 13.57 -8.00
N LEU A 28 -4.40 12.70 -8.85
CA LEU A 28 -4.56 12.77 -10.30
C LEU A 28 -6.01 12.54 -10.74
N GLU A 29 -6.75 11.68 -10.04
CA GLU A 29 -8.17 11.44 -10.27
C GLU A 29 -9.02 12.69 -9.95
N VAL A 30 -8.71 13.38 -8.85
CA VAL A 30 -9.36 14.66 -8.48
C VAL A 30 -9.01 15.78 -9.48
N ALA A 31 -7.73 15.94 -9.81
CA ALA A 31 -7.23 17.10 -10.55
C ALA A 31 -7.45 16.99 -12.06
N GLY A 32 -7.35 15.78 -12.62
CA GLY A 32 -7.32 15.59 -14.08
C GLY A 32 -8.64 15.17 -14.72
N GLY A 33 -9.64 14.74 -13.94
CA GLY A 33 -10.83 14.09 -14.50
C GLY A 33 -10.52 12.87 -15.38
N LEU A 34 -9.29 12.33 -15.26
CA LEU A 34 -8.70 11.27 -16.08
C LEU A 34 -9.28 9.92 -15.68
N ARG A 35 -10.60 9.75 -15.91
CA ARG A 35 -11.41 8.56 -15.61
C ARG A 35 -11.04 7.29 -16.42
N GLY A 36 -9.81 7.13 -16.88
CA GLY A 36 -9.48 5.94 -17.67
C GLY A 36 -8.08 5.79 -18.24
N LEU A 37 -7.15 6.74 -18.06
CA LEU A 37 -5.77 6.59 -18.56
C LEU A 37 -4.85 5.91 -17.55
N PHE A 38 -5.17 6.00 -16.27
CA PHE A 38 -4.57 5.18 -15.23
C PHE A 38 -5.68 4.30 -14.67
N ASP A 39 -5.70 3.03 -15.06
CA ASP A 39 -6.46 1.99 -14.34
C ASP A 39 -5.78 1.69 -12.97
N LEU A 40 -5.39 2.76 -12.28
CA LEU A 40 -5.11 2.82 -10.85
C LEU A 40 -6.42 2.86 -10.05
N THR A 41 -7.55 2.70 -10.76
CA THR A 41 -8.92 2.76 -10.30
C THR A 41 -9.06 1.94 -9.03
N PHE A 42 -9.28 2.64 -7.92
CA PHE A 42 -9.94 2.10 -6.74
C PHE A 42 -11.35 1.70 -7.17
N ARG A 43 -11.46 0.50 -7.72
CA ARG A 43 -12.75 -0.11 -7.94
C ARG A 43 -13.01 -1.01 -6.75
N ILE A 44 -13.46 -0.40 -5.67
CA ILE A 44 -14.35 -1.12 -4.77
C ILE A 44 -15.71 -0.97 -5.45
N PRO A 45 -16.19 -1.93 -6.25
CA PRO A 45 -17.39 -1.78 -7.08
C PRO A 45 -18.66 -1.44 -6.29
N SER A 46 -18.61 -1.52 -4.96
CA SER A 46 -19.69 -1.20 -4.03
C SER A 46 -19.59 0.17 -3.34
N LEU A 47 -18.52 0.96 -3.53
CA LEU A 47 -18.36 2.27 -2.89
C LEU A 47 -18.38 3.44 -3.88
N ASP A 48 -19.03 4.52 -3.44
CA ASP A 48 -19.15 5.75 -4.21
C ASP A 48 -17.76 6.39 -4.43
N PHE A 49 -17.60 7.12 -5.55
CA PHE A 49 -16.30 7.61 -6.03
C PHE A 49 -15.51 8.39 -4.96
N LEU A 50 -16.21 9.27 -4.22
CA LEU A 50 -15.64 10.04 -3.12
C LEU A 50 -15.11 9.15 -1.99
N THR A 51 -15.80 8.06 -1.68
CA THR A 51 -15.41 7.17 -0.59
C THR A 51 -14.20 6.32 -0.97
N GLY A 52 -14.13 5.83 -2.21
CA GLY A 52 -12.95 5.14 -2.74
C GLY A 52 -11.69 6.03 -2.67
N LEU A 53 -11.83 7.30 -3.03
CA LEU A 53 -10.73 8.27 -3.02
C LEU A 53 -10.23 8.59 -1.61
N VAL A 54 -11.13 8.77 -0.65
CA VAL A 54 -10.76 9.00 0.76
C VAL A 54 -10.05 7.77 1.34
N ILE A 55 -10.56 6.57 1.07
CA ILE A 55 -9.92 5.32 1.49
C ILE A 55 -8.53 5.19 0.88
N ALA A 56 -8.35 5.59 -0.38
CA ALA A 56 -7.05 5.56 -1.06
C ALA A 56 -6.00 6.42 -0.38
N ILE A 57 -6.36 7.66 -0.06
CA ILE A 57 -5.47 8.59 0.64
C ILE A 57 -5.14 8.05 2.03
N ILE A 58 -6.15 7.58 2.77
CA ILE A 58 -5.95 6.99 4.10
C ILE A 58 -5.02 5.77 4.01
N ALA A 59 -5.27 4.84 3.09
CA ALA A 59 -4.44 3.66 2.90
C ALA A 59 -3.01 4.03 2.51
N GLY A 60 -2.83 5.02 1.63
CA GLY A 60 -1.51 5.52 1.24
C GLY A 60 -0.74 6.15 2.40
N VAL A 61 -1.39 6.98 3.21
CA VAL A 61 -0.79 7.59 4.41
C VAL A 61 -0.45 6.52 5.44
N VAL A 62 -1.35 5.58 5.70
CA VAL A 62 -1.11 4.48 6.64
C VAL A 62 0.04 3.59 6.16
N ALA A 63 0.18 3.34 4.86
CA ALA A 63 1.33 2.64 4.29
C ALA A 63 2.64 3.41 4.50
N PHE A 64 2.61 4.73 4.31
CA PHE A 64 3.78 5.58 4.51
C PHE A 64 4.23 5.62 5.98
N VAL A 65 3.27 5.77 6.91
CA VAL A 65 3.54 5.72 8.36
C VAL A 65 3.96 4.32 8.79
N GLY A 66 3.28 3.29 8.27
CA GLY A 66 3.55 1.88 8.53
C GLY A 66 4.95 1.44 8.07
N ALA A 67 5.50 2.08 7.03
CA ALA A 67 6.88 1.88 6.61
C ALA A 67 7.91 2.25 7.71
N GLY A 68 7.57 3.18 8.61
CA GLY A 68 8.39 3.49 9.80
C GLY A 68 8.29 2.43 10.90
N GLN A 69 7.20 1.67 10.92
CA GLN A 69 6.88 0.69 11.97
C GLN A 69 6.81 -0.74 11.42
N ILE A 70 7.56 -1.04 10.37
CA ILE A 70 7.48 -2.31 9.63
C ILE A 70 7.74 -3.57 10.48
N LYS A 71 8.38 -3.39 11.65
CA LYS A 71 8.59 -4.46 12.62
C LYS A 71 7.31 -4.83 13.36
N ASN A 72 6.29 -3.98 13.41
CA ASN A 72 5.02 -4.23 14.08
C ASN A 72 4.12 -5.13 13.20
N PRO A 73 3.81 -6.36 13.65
CA PRO A 73 3.11 -7.32 12.81
C PRO A 73 1.64 -6.98 12.67
N ALA A 74 1.04 -6.31 13.67
CA ALA A 74 -0.36 -5.86 13.60
C ALA A 74 -0.53 -4.81 12.50
N LEU A 75 0.41 -3.87 12.38
CA LEU A 75 0.41 -2.88 11.29
C LEU A 75 0.56 -3.55 9.92
N ASN A 76 1.43 -4.55 9.79
CA ASN A 76 1.58 -5.27 8.51
C ASN A 76 0.29 -6.02 8.12
N ILE A 77 -0.46 -6.57 9.08
CA ILE A 77 -1.77 -7.19 8.81
C ILE A 77 -2.78 -6.13 8.35
N ILE A 78 -2.83 -4.98 9.02
CA ILE A 78 -3.70 -3.86 8.62
C ILE A 78 -3.35 -3.41 7.19
N LEU A 79 -2.06 -3.30 6.87
CA LEU A 79 -1.59 -2.92 5.54
C LEU A 79 -1.94 -3.95 4.47
N LEU A 80 -1.93 -5.24 4.79
CA LEU A 80 -2.41 -6.28 3.87
C LEU A 80 -3.89 -6.10 3.54
N ILE A 81 -4.72 -5.84 4.55
CA ILE A 81 -6.16 -5.61 4.37
C ILE A 81 -6.40 -4.32 3.57
N LEU A 82 -5.69 -3.24 3.91
CA LEU A 82 -5.80 -1.96 3.21
C LEU A 82 -5.30 -2.04 1.77
N GLY A 83 -4.19 -2.72 1.51
CA GLY A 83 -3.66 -2.92 0.17
C GLY A 83 -4.59 -3.78 -0.69
N TYR A 84 -5.25 -4.79 -0.10
CA TYR A 84 -6.28 -5.58 -0.78
C TYR A 84 -7.51 -4.74 -1.11
N LEU A 85 -7.99 -3.95 -0.15
CA LEU A 85 -9.14 -3.08 -0.34
C LEU A 85 -8.87 -1.98 -1.37
N ALA A 86 -7.63 -1.50 -1.42
CA ALA A 86 -7.22 -0.45 -2.34
C ALA A 86 -7.21 -0.89 -3.80
N TRP A 87 -6.82 -2.15 -4.05
CA TRP A 87 -6.60 -2.71 -5.38
C TRP A 87 -5.63 -1.84 -6.23
N GLY A 88 -5.36 -2.28 -7.46
CA GLY A 88 -4.42 -1.61 -8.35
C GLY A 88 -2.94 -1.71 -7.94
N ILE A 89 -2.08 -1.00 -8.68
CA ILE A 89 -0.62 -1.11 -8.54
C ILE A 89 -0.14 -0.72 -7.13
N GLY A 90 -0.67 0.38 -6.59
CA GLY A 90 -0.32 0.85 -5.24
C GLY A 90 -0.71 -0.14 -4.14
N GLY A 91 -1.89 -0.75 -4.24
CA GLY A 91 -2.36 -1.75 -3.28
C GLY A 91 -1.51 -3.03 -3.32
N ILE A 92 -1.16 -3.50 -4.51
CA ILE A 92 -0.28 -4.67 -4.71
C ILE A 92 1.11 -4.42 -4.09
N LEU A 93 1.69 -3.25 -4.32
CA LEU A 93 2.97 -2.85 -3.72
C LEU A 93 2.91 -2.87 -2.19
N ILE A 94 1.82 -2.37 -1.61
CA ILE A 94 1.61 -2.37 -0.16
C ILE A 94 1.49 -3.80 0.39
N ILE A 95 0.71 -4.66 -0.29
CA ILE A 95 0.58 -6.08 0.06
C ILE A 95 1.94 -6.76 0.07
N LEU A 96 2.74 -6.59 -0.99
CA LEU A 96 4.06 -7.20 -1.10
C LEU A 96 4.99 -6.71 0.02
N GLY A 97 5.03 -5.40 0.27
CA GLY A 97 5.84 -4.83 1.35
C GLY A 97 5.46 -5.38 2.72
N ALA A 98 4.16 -5.39 3.03
CA ALA A 98 3.65 -5.90 4.30
C ALA A 98 3.87 -7.42 4.45
N PHE A 99 3.70 -8.19 3.37
CA PHE A 99 3.92 -9.63 3.35
C PHE A 99 5.38 -9.98 3.56
N ILE A 100 6.31 -9.31 2.87
CA ILE A 100 7.75 -9.50 3.04
C ILE A 100 8.15 -9.20 4.49
N ALA A 101 7.63 -8.13 5.09
CA ALA A 101 7.90 -7.79 6.48
C ALA A 101 7.39 -8.86 7.46
N LEU A 102 6.20 -9.42 7.20
CA LEU A 102 5.62 -10.53 7.96
C LEU A 102 6.49 -11.79 7.84
N VAL A 103 6.80 -12.23 6.63
CA VAL A 103 7.63 -13.42 6.39
C VAL A 103 9.01 -13.26 7.02
N THR A 104 9.64 -12.10 6.88
CA THR A 104 10.97 -11.82 7.48
C THR A 104 10.95 -11.91 9.00
N ARG A 105 9.81 -11.61 9.63
CA ARG A 105 9.63 -11.73 11.08
C ARG A 105 9.47 -13.18 11.53
N PHE A 106 8.69 -13.97 10.81
CA PHE A 106 8.35 -15.34 11.19
C PHE A 106 9.36 -16.40 10.70
N VAL A 107 10.09 -16.13 9.62
CA VAL A 107 11.11 -17.03 9.10
C VAL A 107 12.44 -16.80 9.85
N LYS A 108 13.00 -17.90 10.40
CA LYS A 108 14.39 -17.94 10.84
C LYS A 108 15.29 -18.02 9.60
N ILE A 109 15.64 -16.84 9.08
CA ILE A 109 16.73 -16.62 8.13
C ILE A 109 18.02 -16.37 8.91
#